data_AF-A0A415UGP1-F1
#
_entry.id   AF-A0A415UGP1-F1
#
_cell.length_a   1.000
_cell.length_b   1.000
_cell.length_c   1.000
_cell.angle_alpha   90.00
_cell.angle_beta   90.00
_cell.angle_gamma   90.00
#
_symmetry.space_group_name_H-M   'P 1'
#
loop_
_entity.id
_entity.type
_entity.pdbx_description
1 polymer ?
#
loop_
_entity_poly.entity_id
_entity_poly.type
_entity_poly.pdbx_seq_one_letter_code
_entity_poly.pdbx_strand_id
1 'polypeptide(L)'
;MPEVSYSQLLNQYHTAISKAQNYQEELAKKKEQWEKREREFNITEKLTRELCEDILAKDGEEMKLGEEYSWSSIPINKLIKKTGDVFRQYNSDRTELEKKLMKTAEERRQQIESLQDQIIRMKTKDSNGDFSIENKSASLKNKEEYDPKKIQSVISTDTDANIDEQSIINDMEEDGQVIQLTPSSIASTTHQKNIRARQKSKKRENARNSPADGSFMLMFQEVEEKMNEFEWGILKIIGETGYSTFEDIASEVFKRKTDVSKNRIRTSCENLKNMGLLHYEIIKIPVKSFAVYYLEALGEKIYEKKYREKPVLSEYERIVKEHDNPVHGYGIKELRLILEEMNCFTTICDENRKNPVQIEKNIIYVPDIFCTFTGKKGQARIYFEYECGNHTQTDFNSKLNRMVKVMRVLNFVTPNIDAAEKICEQVKNWIKNRGAGSLKKTKVRVTTIRQLKGVNVFKDENWRYVFIPEKSCEPTSQL
;
A
#
# COMPACT_ATOMS: atom_id res chain seq x y z
N MET A 1 14.03 82.01 23.31
CA MET A 1 13.65 80.67 22.79
C MET A 1 14.52 79.66 23.52
N PRO A 2 13.98 78.54 24.02
CA PRO A 2 14.75 77.67 24.90
C PRO A 2 15.84 76.96 24.08
N GLU A 3 17.10 77.12 24.50
CA GLU A 3 18.23 76.40 23.94
C GLU A 3 17.99 74.90 24.15
N VAL A 4 17.62 74.21 23.06
CA VAL A 4 17.62 72.75 23.05
C VAL A 4 19.06 72.33 23.36
N SER A 5 19.27 71.79 24.57
CA SER A 5 20.59 71.36 25.01
C SER A 5 21.20 70.44 23.96
N TYR A 6 22.45 70.68 23.56
CA TYR A 6 23.19 69.85 22.60
C TYR A 6 23.03 68.33 22.87
N SER A 7 22.93 67.95 24.14
CA SER A 7 22.67 66.58 24.60
C SER A 7 21.32 66.00 24.11
N GLN A 8 20.26 66.81 24.08
CA GLN A 8 18.94 66.41 23.59
C GLN A 8 18.95 66.21 22.07
N LEU A 9 19.65 67.07 21.33
CA LEU A 9 19.78 66.96 19.88
C LEU A 9 20.59 65.71 19.50
N LEU A 10 21.67 65.43 20.23
CA LEU A 10 22.50 64.24 20.04
C LEU A 10 21.71 62.94 20.32
N ASN A 11 20.89 62.92 21.38
CA ASN A 11 20.01 61.80 21.68
C ASN A 11 18.94 61.58 20.60
N GLN A 12 18.35 62.65 20.06
CA GLN A 12 17.42 62.56 18.93
C GLN A 12 18.10 62.01 17.67
N TYR A 13 19.33 62.45 17.39
CA TYR A 13 20.12 61.95 16.28
C TYR A 13 20.46 60.46 16.41
N HIS A 14 20.93 60.01 17.58
CA HIS A 14 21.17 58.59 17.84
C HIS A 14 19.90 57.75 17.73
N THR A 15 18.77 58.26 18.25
CA THR A 15 17.47 57.58 18.13
C THR A 15 17.03 57.46 16.67
N ALA A 16 17.28 58.49 15.84
CA ALA A 16 16.98 58.47 14.42
C ALA A 16 17.86 57.45 13.67
N ILE A 17 19.17 57.37 14.01
CA ILE A 17 20.07 56.35 13.44
C ILE A 17 19.60 54.94 13.81
N SER A 18 19.30 54.66 15.08
CA SER A 18 18.83 53.34 15.49
C SER A 18 17.52 52.96 14.80
N LYS A 19 16.61 53.91 14.60
CA LYS A 19 15.37 53.68 13.83
C LYS A 19 15.67 53.39 12.36
N ALA A 20 16.58 54.13 11.73
CA ALA A 20 16.98 53.90 10.34
C ALA A 20 17.62 52.52 10.16
N GLN A 21 18.49 52.09 11.09
CA GLN A 21 19.10 50.76 11.11
C GLN A 21 18.05 49.67 11.28
N ASN A 22 17.12 49.82 12.23
CA ASN A 22 16.02 48.86 12.41
C ASN A 22 15.16 48.74 11.14
N TYR A 23 14.83 49.84 10.47
CA TYR A 23 14.06 49.79 9.22
C TYR A 23 14.84 49.13 8.08
N GLN A 24 16.16 49.33 7.99
CA GLN A 24 17.01 48.63 7.03
C GLN A 24 17.03 47.13 7.28
N GLU A 25 17.14 46.70 8.53
CA GLU A 25 17.06 45.28 8.90
C GLU A 25 15.68 44.67 8.60
N GLU A 26 14.59 45.39 8.88
CA GLU A 26 13.24 44.94 8.53
C GLU A 26 13.04 44.80 7.02
N LEU A 27 13.57 45.74 6.23
CA LEU A 27 13.54 45.67 4.77
C LEU A 27 14.35 44.47 4.25
N ALA A 28 15.52 44.20 4.82
CA ALA A 28 16.33 43.03 4.47
C ALA A 28 15.57 41.73 4.76
N LYS A 29 14.97 41.60 5.95
CA LYS A 29 14.15 40.44 6.32
C LYS A 29 12.94 40.26 5.40
N LYS A 30 12.25 41.35 5.04
CA LYS A 30 11.11 41.28 4.11
C LYS A 30 11.53 40.88 2.70
N LYS A 31 12.68 41.35 2.22
CA LYS A 31 13.24 40.94 0.92
C LYS A 31 13.56 39.44 0.90
N GLU A 32 14.23 38.93 1.93
CA GLU A 32 14.53 37.50 2.03
C GLU A 32 13.25 36.64 2.09
N GLN A 33 12.24 37.09 2.84
CA GLN A 33 10.93 36.42 2.86
C GLN A 33 10.24 36.43 1.50
N TRP A 34 10.35 37.53 0.74
CA TRP A 34 9.78 37.65 -0.59
C TRP A 34 10.48 36.71 -1.58
N GLU A 35 11.81 36.67 -1.59
CA GLU A 35 12.60 35.74 -2.43
C GLU A 35 12.32 34.28 -2.10
N LYS A 36 12.09 33.96 -0.82
CA LYS A 36 11.68 32.60 -0.42
C LYS A 36 10.28 32.27 -0.95
N ARG A 37 9.32 33.18 -0.81
CA ARG A 37 7.95 32.98 -1.31
C ARG A 37 7.92 32.90 -2.84
N GLU A 38 8.73 33.69 -3.54
CA GLU A 38 8.83 33.65 -4.99
C GLU A 38 9.40 32.31 -5.48
N ARG A 39 10.42 31.77 -4.80
CA ARG A 39 10.91 30.40 -5.08
C ARG A 39 9.85 29.33 -4.84
N GLU A 40 9.13 29.42 -3.72
CA GLU A 40 8.02 28.49 -3.43
C GLU A 40 6.88 28.59 -4.45
N PHE A 41 6.55 29.82 -4.89
CA PHE A 41 5.57 30.07 -5.93
C PHE A 41 5.98 29.48 -7.27
N ASN A 42 7.23 29.70 -7.72
CA ASN A 42 7.74 29.17 -8.99
C ASN A 42 7.74 27.63 -9.00
N ILE A 43 8.09 26.99 -7.87
CA ILE A 43 8.00 25.52 -7.74
C ILE A 43 6.54 25.06 -7.84
N THR A 44 5.63 25.75 -7.16
CA THR A 44 4.21 25.41 -7.15
C THR A 44 3.58 25.60 -8.53
N GLU A 45 3.93 26.68 -9.24
CA GLU A 45 3.47 26.95 -10.60
C GLU A 45 3.93 25.85 -11.56
N LYS A 46 5.21 25.46 -11.50
CA LYS A 46 5.76 24.37 -12.31
C LYS A 46 5.02 23.05 -12.07
N LEU A 47 4.87 22.65 -10.81
CA LEU A 47 4.16 21.41 -10.44
C LEU A 47 2.69 21.43 -10.86
N THR A 48 2.03 22.59 -10.74
CA THR A 48 0.62 22.74 -11.13
C THR A 48 0.48 22.63 -12.65
N ARG A 49 1.43 23.17 -13.41
CA ARG A 49 1.46 23.07 -14.86
C ARG A 49 1.66 21.62 -15.30
N GLU A 50 2.68 20.94 -14.78
CA GLU A 50 2.94 19.52 -15.06
C GLU A 50 1.69 18.66 -14.80
N LEU A 51 0.99 18.89 -13.68
CA LEU A 51 -0.25 18.18 -13.37
C LEU A 51 -1.37 18.45 -14.39
N CYS A 52 -1.51 19.69 -14.84
CA CYS A 52 -2.53 20.03 -15.83
C CYS A 52 -2.23 19.41 -17.20
N GLU A 53 -0.96 19.41 -17.61
CA GLU A 53 -0.51 18.78 -18.85
C GLU A 53 -0.74 17.26 -18.81
N ASP A 54 -0.44 16.60 -17.69
CA ASP A 54 -0.69 15.16 -17.49
C ASP A 54 -2.18 14.78 -17.58
N ILE A 55 -3.09 15.67 -17.15
CA ILE A 55 -4.53 15.43 -17.21
C ILE A 55 -5.05 15.68 -18.64
N LEU A 56 -4.63 16.76 -19.27
CA LEU A 56 -5.03 17.09 -20.65
C LEU A 56 -4.48 16.09 -21.67
N ALA A 57 -3.29 15.53 -21.44
CA ALA A 57 -2.71 14.49 -22.29
C ALA A 57 -3.50 13.16 -22.29
N LYS A 58 -4.40 12.97 -21.33
CA LYS A 58 -5.27 11.79 -21.27
C LYS A 58 -6.60 11.99 -22.01
N ASP A 59 -6.90 13.21 -22.44
CA ASP A 59 -8.09 13.51 -23.21
C ASP A 59 -7.76 13.38 -24.71
N GLY A 60 -8.45 12.46 -25.38
CA GLY A 60 -8.25 12.16 -26.81
C GLY A 60 -8.60 13.33 -27.74
N GLU A 61 -9.43 14.29 -27.29
CA GLU A 61 -9.73 15.51 -28.04
C GLU A 61 -8.62 16.57 -27.94
N GLU A 62 -7.84 16.54 -26.84
CA GLU A 62 -6.76 17.51 -26.59
C GLU A 62 -5.40 17.02 -27.10
N MET A 63 -5.21 15.71 -27.26
CA MET A 63 -3.96 15.12 -27.78
C MET A 63 -4.24 14.22 -28.99
N LYS A 64 -4.29 14.83 -30.18
CA LYS A 64 -4.50 14.13 -31.45
C LYS A 64 -3.17 13.66 -32.04
N LEU A 65 -3.14 12.41 -32.53
CA LEU A 65 -1.96 11.81 -33.12
C LEU A 65 -1.53 12.61 -34.38
N GLY A 66 -0.37 13.27 -34.32
CA GLY A 66 0.19 14.04 -35.45
C GLY A 66 0.12 15.56 -35.33
N GLU A 67 -0.47 16.11 -34.26
CA GLU A 67 -0.47 17.55 -33.98
C GLU A 67 0.37 17.88 -32.74
N GLU A 68 1.34 18.80 -32.88
CA GLU A 68 2.14 19.28 -31.75
C GLU A 68 1.35 20.31 -30.93
N TYR A 69 0.70 19.85 -29.86
CA TYR A 69 0.09 20.74 -28.88
C TYR A 69 1.10 21.18 -27.82
N SER A 70 1.29 22.49 -27.70
CA SER A 70 2.14 23.10 -26.67
C SER A 70 1.31 23.93 -25.70
N TRP A 71 0.95 23.33 -24.56
CA TRP A 71 0.26 24.02 -23.45
C TRP A 71 1.18 24.99 -22.68
N SER A 72 2.47 25.02 -23.01
CA SER A 72 3.48 25.91 -22.43
C SER A 72 3.14 27.40 -22.57
N SER A 73 2.41 27.76 -23.64
CA SER A 73 2.02 29.15 -23.94
C SER A 73 0.76 29.63 -23.19
N ILE A 74 0.03 28.72 -22.52
CA ILE A 74 -1.23 29.05 -21.85
C ILE A 74 -0.94 29.56 -20.43
N PRO A 75 -1.53 30.70 -20.00
CA PRO A 75 -1.46 31.16 -18.61
C PRO A 75 -1.99 30.11 -17.63
N ILE A 76 -1.30 29.92 -16.49
CA ILE A 76 -1.58 28.84 -15.53
C ILE A 76 -3.04 28.82 -15.03
N ASN A 77 -3.64 29.99 -14.82
CA ASN A 77 -5.04 30.12 -14.40
C ASN A 77 -6.04 29.59 -15.44
N LYS A 78 -5.78 29.82 -16.74
CA LYS A 78 -6.59 29.31 -17.84
C LYS A 78 -6.38 27.80 -18.00
N LEU A 79 -5.15 27.33 -17.83
CA LEU A 79 -4.80 25.91 -17.89
C LEU A 79 -5.52 25.10 -16.81
N ILE A 80 -5.52 25.59 -15.56
CA ILE A 80 -6.23 24.95 -14.44
C ILE A 80 -7.73 24.88 -14.71
N LYS A 81 -8.34 25.96 -15.23
CA LYS A 81 -9.77 25.99 -15.52
C LYS A 81 -10.14 24.96 -16.59
N LYS A 82 -9.38 24.95 -17.71
CA LYS A 82 -9.55 24.01 -18.82
C LYS A 82 -9.41 22.55 -18.35
N THR A 83 -8.36 22.27 -17.58
CA THR A 83 -8.12 20.95 -16.98
C THR A 83 -9.27 20.52 -16.06
N GLY A 84 -9.80 21.46 -15.26
CA GLY A 84 -10.92 21.18 -14.37
C GLY A 84 -12.21 20.84 -15.10
N ASP A 85 -12.45 21.44 -16.27
CA ASP A 85 -13.62 21.14 -17.12
C ASP A 85 -13.49 19.75 -17.75
N VAL A 86 -12.33 19.44 -18.34
CA VAL A 86 -12.02 18.10 -18.90
C VAL A 86 -12.14 17.01 -17.83
N PHE A 87 -11.57 17.24 -16.65
CA PHE A 87 -11.64 16.27 -15.56
C PHE A 87 -13.08 16.04 -15.05
N ARG A 88 -13.93 17.08 -15.05
CA ARG A 88 -15.35 16.93 -14.70
C ARG A 88 -16.10 16.11 -15.75
N GLN A 89 -15.82 16.36 -17.02
CA GLN A 89 -16.43 15.63 -18.13
C GLN A 89 -16.03 14.15 -18.08
N TYR A 90 -14.73 13.86 -17.99
CA TYR A 90 -14.21 12.50 -17.83
C TYR A 90 -14.87 11.73 -16.67
N ASN A 91 -15.04 12.36 -15.51
CA ASN A 91 -15.70 11.71 -14.37
C ASN A 91 -17.19 11.46 -14.62
N SER A 92 -17.86 12.34 -15.34
CA SER A 92 -19.26 12.16 -15.75
C SER A 92 -19.38 10.95 -16.68
N ASP A 93 -18.55 10.90 -17.71
CA ASP A 93 -18.57 9.84 -18.72
C ASP A 93 -18.21 8.49 -18.12
N ARG A 94 -17.19 8.45 -17.24
CA ARG A 94 -16.83 7.26 -16.45
C ARG A 94 -17.99 6.76 -15.59
N THR A 95 -18.73 7.67 -14.96
CA THR A 95 -19.88 7.31 -14.11
C THR A 95 -21.05 6.78 -14.97
N GLU A 96 -21.22 7.29 -16.18
CA GLU A 96 -22.21 6.78 -17.12
C GLU A 96 -21.84 5.39 -17.64
N LEU A 97 -20.57 5.17 -18.00
CA LEU A 97 -20.07 3.87 -18.42
C LEU A 97 -20.24 2.83 -17.30
N GLU A 98 -19.92 3.19 -16.05
CA GLU A 98 -20.15 2.31 -14.89
C GLU A 98 -21.63 1.91 -14.74
N LYS A 99 -22.56 2.84 -14.98
CA LYS A 99 -24.00 2.55 -14.95
C LYS A 99 -24.43 1.63 -16.08
N LYS A 100 -23.93 1.84 -17.31
CA LYS A 100 -24.20 0.96 -18.45
C LYS A 100 -23.69 -0.44 -18.19
N LEU A 101 -22.45 -0.58 -17.72
CA LEU A 101 -21.84 -1.86 -17.35
C LEU A 101 -22.64 -2.59 -16.25
N MET A 102 -23.08 -1.86 -15.23
CA MET A 102 -23.91 -2.43 -14.15
C MET A 102 -25.26 -2.94 -14.67
N LYS A 103 -25.89 -2.21 -15.61
CA LYS A 103 -27.14 -2.62 -16.25
C LYS A 103 -26.95 -3.91 -17.07
N THR A 104 -25.94 -3.96 -17.93
CA THR A 104 -25.63 -5.16 -18.74
C THR A 104 -25.28 -6.36 -17.85
N ALA A 105 -24.56 -6.14 -16.75
CA ALA A 105 -24.25 -7.21 -15.80
C ALA A 105 -25.51 -7.77 -15.11
N GLU A 106 -26.47 -6.90 -14.76
CA GLU A 106 -27.75 -7.34 -14.18
C GLU A 106 -28.62 -8.07 -15.21
N GLU A 107 -28.64 -7.63 -16.47
CA GLU A 107 -29.31 -8.32 -17.57
C GLU A 107 -28.72 -9.74 -17.79
N ARG A 108 -27.39 -9.88 -17.80
CA ARG A 108 -26.71 -11.19 -17.86
C ARG A 108 -27.05 -12.07 -16.65
N ARG A 109 -27.14 -11.47 -15.46
CA ARG A 109 -27.54 -12.21 -14.26
C ARG A 109 -28.96 -12.77 -14.38
N GLN A 110 -29.90 -11.97 -14.86
CA GLN A 110 -31.28 -12.42 -15.10
C GLN A 110 -31.37 -13.52 -16.16
N GLN A 111 -30.58 -13.43 -17.23
CA GLN A 111 -30.47 -14.50 -18.23
C GLN A 111 -29.93 -15.80 -17.63
N ILE A 112 -28.90 -15.72 -16.79
CA ILE A 112 -28.34 -16.90 -16.09
C ILE A 112 -29.39 -17.53 -15.16
N GLU A 113 -30.12 -16.72 -14.39
CA GLU A 113 -31.18 -17.23 -13.50
C GLU A 113 -32.31 -17.91 -14.32
N SER A 114 -32.71 -17.33 -15.45
CA SER A 114 -33.69 -17.93 -16.37
C SER A 114 -33.22 -19.27 -16.96
N LEU A 115 -31.95 -19.35 -17.39
CA LEU A 115 -31.37 -20.59 -17.92
C LEU A 115 -31.23 -21.66 -16.84
N GLN A 116 -30.89 -21.27 -15.61
CA GLN A 116 -30.84 -22.19 -14.47
C GLN A 116 -32.23 -22.76 -14.15
N ASP A 117 -33.27 -21.93 -14.17
CA ASP A 117 -34.65 -22.37 -13.99
C ASP A 117 -35.10 -23.34 -15.09
N GLN A 118 -34.70 -23.12 -16.35
CA GLN A 118 -34.96 -24.07 -17.44
C GLN A 118 -34.25 -25.41 -17.21
N ILE A 119 -32.99 -25.41 -16.78
CA ILE A 119 -32.24 -26.63 -16.46
C ILE A 119 -32.90 -27.40 -15.31
N ILE A 120 -33.37 -26.70 -14.28
CA ILE A 120 -34.08 -27.33 -13.15
C ILE A 120 -35.38 -27.98 -13.64
N ARG A 121 -36.15 -27.31 -14.50
CA ARG A 121 -37.39 -27.86 -15.09
C ARG A 121 -37.14 -29.07 -15.99
N MET A 122 -36.01 -29.12 -16.70
CA MET A 122 -35.63 -30.30 -17.50
C MET A 122 -35.26 -31.48 -16.60
N LYS A 123 -34.45 -31.26 -15.56
CA LYS A 123 -34.09 -32.32 -14.60
C LYS A 123 -35.28 -32.90 -13.84
N THR A 124 -36.29 -32.08 -13.54
CA THR A 124 -37.52 -32.56 -12.87
C THR A 124 -38.46 -33.32 -13.81
N LYS A 125 -38.44 -33.02 -15.13
CA LYS A 125 -39.16 -33.82 -16.13
C LYS A 125 -38.55 -35.22 -16.34
N ASP A 126 -37.23 -35.34 -16.31
CA ASP A 126 -36.55 -36.65 -16.41
C ASP A 126 -36.78 -37.55 -15.18
N SER A 127 -37.23 -36.97 -14.05
CA SER A 127 -37.50 -37.73 -12.82
C SER A 127 -38.92 -38.33 -12.75
N ASN A 128 -39.81 -38.02 -13.71
CA ASN A 128 -41.21 -38.48 -13.72
C ASN A 128 -41.57 -39.34 -14.97
N GLY A 129 -40.58 -39.91 -15.66
CA GLY A 129 -40.77 -40.80 -16.81
C GLY A 129 -40.70 -42.29 -16.43
N ASP A 130 -41.83 -42.95 -16.58
CA ASP A 130 -42.21 -44.33 -16.27
C ASP A 130 -41.18 -45.45 -16.58
N PHE A 131 -41.01 -46.37 -15.63
CA PHE A 131 -40.23 -47.61 -15.77
C PHE A 131 -41.17 -48.72 -16.27
N SER A 132 -41.02 -49.13 -17.54
CA SER A 132 -41.55 -50.40 -18.04
C SER A 132 -40.41 -51.24 -18.60
N ILE A 133 -40.13 -52.34 -17.92
CA ILE A 133 -39.12 -53.34 -18.27
C ILE A 133 -39.66 -54.20 -19.42
N GLU A 134 -38.86 -54.40 -20.49
CA GLU A 134 -38.62 -55.75 -21.03
C GLU A 134 -37.49 -55.80 -22.10
N ASN A 135 -36.44 -56.54 -21.71
CA ASN A 135 -35.55 -57.40 -22.51
C ASN A 135 -35.20 -57.02 -23.97
N LYS A 136 -33.92 -56.66 -24.17
CA LYS A 136 -33.04 -57.35 -25.12
C LYS A 136 -31.57 -57.10 -24.79
N SER A 137 -30.93 -58.12 -24.25
CA SER A 137 -29.48 -58.29 -24.20
C SER A 137 -28.93 -58.48 -25.61
N ALA A 138 -28.21 -57.49 -26.13
CA ALA A 138 -27.08 -57.69 -27.04
C ALA A 138 -26.46 -56.34 -27.43
N SER A 139 -25.13 -56.27 -27.28
CA SER A 139 -24.22 -55.27 -27.87
C SER A 139 -24.43 -53.82 -27.48
N LEU A 140 -23.48 -53.29 -26.69
CA LEU A 140 -22.64 -52.16 -27.10
C LEU A 140 -21.52 -52.00 -26.08
N LYS A 141 -20.40 -52.67 -26.35
CA LYS A 141 -19.09 -52.11 -26.02
C LYS A 141 -18.98 -50.85 -26.86
N ASN A 142 -19.07 -49.68 -26.24
CA ASN A 142 -18.41 -48.46 -26.68
C ASN A 142 -18.29 -47.54 -25.47
N LYS A 143 -17.06 -47.41 -24.96
CA LYS A 143 -16.66 -46.22 -24.21
C LYS A 143 -16.71 -45.09 -25.24
N GLU A 144 -17.75 -44.27 -25.22
CA GLU A 144 -17.69 -42.98 -25.90
C GLU A 144 -16.70 -42.12 -25.13
N GLU A 145 -15.56 -41.90 -25.78
CA GLU A 145 -14.53 -40.97 -25.39
C GLU A 145 -15.11 -39.55 -25.48
N TYR A 146 -15.05 -38.85 -24.35
CA TYR A 146 -15.64 -37.52 -24.15
C TYR A 146 -14.78 -36.48 -24.90
N ASP A 147 -15.25 -35.95 -26.03
CA ASP A 147 -14.53 -34.95 -26.83
C ASP A 147 -14.96 -33.50 -26.49
N PRO A 148 -14.11 -32.68 -25.85
CA PRO A 148 -14.41 -31.29 -25.50
C PRO A 148 -14.67 -30.38 -26.72
N LYS A 149 -14.29 -30.79 -27.94
CA LYS A 149 -14.35 -29.94 -29.14
C LYS A 149 -15.76 -29.77 -29.70
N LYS A 150 -16.70 -30.69 -29.42
CA LYS A 150 -18.09 -30.58 -29.88
C LYS A 150 -18.92 -29.51 -29.15
N ILE A 151 -18.50 -29.08 -27.96
CA ILE A 151 -19.16 -27.97 -27.25
C ILE A 151 -18.71 -26.63 -27.84
N GLN A 152 -17.46 -26.53 -28.30
CA GLN A 152 -16.89 -25.30 -28.83
C GLN A 152 -17.50 -24.89 -30.18
N SER A 153 -17.95 -25.86 -31.00
CA SER A 153 -18.65 -25.57 -32.26
C SER A 153 -20.08 -25.05 -32.07
N VAL A 154 -20.73 -25.32 -30.93
CA VAL A 154 -22.08 -24.79 -30.63
C VAL A 154 -22.00 -23.38 -30.04
N ILE A 155 -20.95 -23.07 -29.27
CA ILE A 155 -20.70 -21.71 -28.75
C ILE A 155 -20.32 -20.73 -29.88
N SER A 156 -19.76 -21.23 -30.99
CA SER A 156 -19.27 -20.39 -32.09
C SER A 156 -20.34 -19.95 -33.10
N THR A 157 -21.59 -20.41 -32.97
CA THR A 157 -22.67 -20.11 -33.93
C THR A 157 -23.76 -19.17 -33.42
N ASP A 158 -23.68 -18.68 -32.18
CA ASP A 158 -24.52 -17.56 -31.73
C ASP A 158 -23.89 -16.23 -32.15
N THR A 159 -24.06 -15.89 -33.42
CA THR A 159 -23.91 -14.52 -33.92
C THR A 159 -25.12 -13.67 -33.54
N ASP A 160 -25.41 -13.60 -32.24
CA ASP A 160 -26.25 -12.55 -31.63
C ASP A 160 -25.41 -11.84 -30.57
N ALA A 161 -24.25 -11.31 -31.01
CA ALA A 161 -23.58 -10.25 -30.28
C ALA A 161 -24.52 -9.03 -30.35
N ASN A 162 -25.24 -8.81 -29.27
CA ASN A 162 -26.07 -7.63 -29.08
C ASN A 162 -25.23 -6.38 -29.40
N ILE A 163 -25.65 -5.57 -30.37
CA ILE A 163 -24.87 -4.45 -30.93
C ILE A 163 -24.39 -3.47 -29.83
N ASP A 164 -25.13 -3.38 -28.73
CA ASP A 164 -24.77 -2.61 -27.53
C ASP A 164 -23.53 -3.15 -26.78
N GLU A 165 -23.21 -4.45 -26.87
CA GLU A 165 -22.02 -5.01 -26.21
C GLU A 165 -20.73 -4.72 -26.99
N GLN A 166 -20.81 -4.69 -28.33
CA GLN A 166 -19.66 -4.29 -29.16
C GLN A 166 -19.36 -2.79 -29.03
N SER A 167 -20.37 -1.93 -28.85
CA SER A 167 -20.11 -0.51 -28.59
C SER A 167 -19.42 -0.29 -27.24
N ILE A 168 -19.82 -1.00 -26.19
CA ILE A 168 -19.18 -0.91 -24.86
C ILE A 168 -17.73 -1.41 -24.91
N ILE A 169 -17.44 -2.49 -25.67
CA ILE A 169 -16.07 -2.99 -25.83
C ILE A 169 -15.21 -1.99 -26.61
N ASN A 170 -15.76 -1.37 -27.66
CA ASN A 170 -15.06 -0.33 -28.42
C ASN A 170 -14.81 0.93 -27.58
N ASP A 171 -15.78 1.38 -26.78
CA ASP A 171 -15.60 2.49 -25.82
C ASP A 171 -14.51 2.18 -24.78
N MET A 172 -14.42 0.91 -24.34
CA MET A 172 -13.36 0.43 -23.42
C MET A 172 -11.98 0.28 -24.09
N GLU A 173 -11.93 0.08 -25.41
CA GLU A 173 -10.70 -0.03 -26.20
C GLU A 173 -10.14 1.35 -26.61
N GLU A 174 -10.99 2.34 -26.91
CA GLU A 174 -10.59 3.74 -27.09
C GLU A 174 -10.06 4.36 -25.79
N ASP A 175 -10.65 4.02 -24.63
CA ASP A 175 -10.17 4.40 -23.29
C ASP A 175 -8.95 3.57 -22.80
N GLY A 176 -8.27 2.86 -23.71
CA GLY A 176 -7.25 1.84 -23.48
C GLY A 176 -5.97 2.29 -22.74
N GLN A 177 -6.07 2.60 -21.45
CA GLN A 177 -5.02 2.34 -20.47
C GLN A 177 -5.56 1.41 -19.38
N VAL A 178 -5.20 0.13 -19.52
CA VAL A 178 -5.13 -0.91 -18.48
C VAL A 178 -5.78 -0.50 -17.16
N ILE A 179 -7.10 -0.70 -17.07
CA ILE A 179 -7.87 -0.50 -15.85
C ILE A 179 -7.46 -1.59 -14.85
N GLN A 180 -6.43 -1.31 -14.06
CA GLN A 180 -6.29 -1.94 -12.75
C GLN A 180 -7.44 -1.42 -11.90
N LEU A 181 -8.45 -2.26 -11.69
CA LEU A 181 -9.54 -2.05 -10.74
C LEU A 181 -8.95 -1.78 -9.34
N THR A 182 -8.80 -0.51 -8.98
CA THR A 182 -8.62 -0.10 -7.59
C THR A 182 -9.99 0.31 -7.04
N PRO A 183 -10.42 -0.19 -5.86
CA PRO A 183 -11.66 0.25 -5.24
C PRO A 183 -11.55 1.72 -4.84
N SER A 184 -12.55 2.51 -5.25
CA SER A 184 -12.73 3.92 -4.88
C SER A 184 -12.73 4.15 -3.38
N SER A 185 -11.95 5.14 -2.92
CA SER A 185 -12.33 6.03 -1.83
C SER A 185 -11.37 7.22 -1.73
N ILE A 186 -11.96 8.39 -1.44
CA ILE A 186 -11.40 9.74 -1.36
C ILE A 186 -10.06 9.80 -0.62
N ALA A 187 -9.13 10.62 -1.14
CA ALA A 187 -7.77 10.74 -0.66
C ALA A 187 -7.69 11.26 0.79
N SER A 188 -7.38 10.36 1.74
CA SER A 188 -6.80 10.74 3.03
C SER A 188 -5.33 11.13 2.84
N THR A 189 -4.82 12.08 3.62
CA THR A 189 -3.44 12.60 3.58
C THR A 189 -2.36 11.51 3.73
N THR A 190 -2.73 10.34 4.25
CA THR A 190 -1.88 9.14 4.33
C THR A 190 -1.61 8.51 2.95
N HIS A 191 -2.60 8.50 2.04
CA HIS A 191 -2.46 7.91 0.70
C HIS A 191 -1.44 8.67 -0.18
N GLN A 192 -1.30 9.99 0.01
CA GLN A 192 -0.29 10.79 -0.71
C GLN A 192 1.15 10.41 -0.34
N LYS A 193 1.42 10.05 0.93
CA LYS A 193 2.75 9.54 1.35
C LYS A 193 3.02 8.16 0.76
N ASN A 194 2.00 7.31 0.68
CA ASN A 194 2.10 5.93 0.17
C ASN A 194 2.30 5.90 -1.36
N ILE A 195 1.66 6.82 -2.10
CA ILE A 195 1.91 7.03 -3.54
C ILE A 195 3.36 7.47 -3.77
N ARG A 196 3.89 8.42 -2.99
CA ARG A 196 5.28 8.87 -3.12
C ARG A 196 6.30 7.76 -2.85
N ALA A 197 6.06 6.91 -1.85
CA ALA A 197 6.95 5.77 -1.56
C ALA A 197 6.95 4.74 -2.72
N ARG A 198 5.78 4.43 -3.27
CA ARG A 198 5.63 3.53 -4.44
C ARG A 198 6.16 4.15 -5.75
N GLN A 199 6.03 5.46 -5.93
CA GLN A 199 6.62 6.15 -7.08
C GLN A 199 8.15 6.16 -6.98
N LYS A 200 8.73 6.33 -5.79
CA LYS A 200 10.16 6.19 -5.56
C LYS A 200 10.67 4.79 -5.89
N SER A 201 9.94 3.73 -5.50
CA SER A 201 10.34 2.36 -5.83
C SER A 201 10.30 2.10 -7.35
N LYS A 202 9.25 2.56 -8.05
CA LYS A 202 9.18 2.45 -9.53
C LYS A 202 10.29 3.24 -10.23
N LYS A 203 10.59 4.46 -9.77
CA LYS A 203 11.68 5.27 -10.33
C LYS A 203 13.05 4.59 -10.14
N ARG A 204 13.28 3.95 -8.99
CA ARG A 204 14.48 3.14 -8.75
C ARG A 204 14.54 1.93 -9.66
N GLU A 205 13.44 1.21 -9.85
CA GLU A 205 13.36 0.08 -10.77
C GLU A 205 13.74 0.46 -12.21
N ASN A 206 13.30 1.63 -12.69
CA ASN A 206 13.72 2.15 -13.98
C ASN A 206 15.20 2.54 -14.01
N ALA A 207 15.74 3.11 -12.93
CA ALA A 207 17.17 3.44 -12.83
C ALA A 207 18.05 2.18 -12.82
N ARG A 208 17.60 1.09 -12.18
CA ARG A 208 18.27 -0.22 -12.18
C ARG A 208 18.45 -0.77 -13.59
N ASN A 209 17.43 -0.66 -14.43
CA ASN A 209 17.41 -1.23 -15.78
C ASN A 209 18.15 -0.37 -16.84
N SER A 210 18.71 0.78 -16.47
CA SER A 210 19.44 1.64 -17.43
C SER A 210 20.82 1.06 -17.79
N PRO A 211 21.26 1.12 -19.07
CA PRO A 211 22.54 0.55 -19.51
C PRO A 211 23.75 1.10 -18.74
N ALA A 212 24.80 0.28 -18.63
CA ALA A 212 26.11 0.74 -18.15
C ALA A 212 26.81 1.53 -19.28
N ASP A 213 27.02 2.82 -19.07
CA ASP A 213 27.72 3.71 -20.00
C ASP A 213 29.17 3.97 -19.56
N GLY A 214 29.89 4.80 -20.33
CA GLY A 214 31.27 5.17 -19.98
C GLY A 214 31.40 5.93 -18.65
N SER A 215 30.36 6.67 -18.25
CA SER A 215 30.31 7.39 -16.98
C SER A 215 30.25 6.42 -15.79
N PHE A 216 29.43 5.38 -15.89
CA PHE A 216 29.36 4.32 -14.87
C PHE A 216 30.69 3.59 -14.69
N MET A 217 31.43 3.33 -15.77
CA MET A 217 32.72 2.63 -15.68
C MET A 217 33.78 3.44 -14.93
N LEU A 218 33.81 4.76 -15.12
CA LEU A 218 34.67 5.66 -14.34
C LEU A 218 34.27 5.68 -12.87
N MET A 219 32.97 5.81 -12.57
CA MET A 219 32.46 5.75 -11.19
C MET A 219 32.78 4.42 -10.51
N PHE A 220 32.68 3.30 -11.24
CA PHE A 220 33.02 1.97 -10.70
C PHE A 220 34.50 1.90 -10.31
N GLN A 221 35.41 2.39 -11.15
CA GLN A 221 36.84 2.43 -10.85
C GLN A 221 37.13 3.28 -9.61
N GLU A 222 36.53 4.47 -9.50
CA GLU A 222 36.70 5.31 -8.31
C GLU A 222 36.21 4.63 -7.03
N VAL A 223 35.08 3.91 -7.10
CA VAL A 223 34.56 3.15 -5.96
C VAL A 223 35.46 1.97 -5.62
N GLU A 224 35.99 1.27 -6.63
CA GLU A 224 36.93 0.15 -6.44
C GLU A 224 38.24 0.59 -5.78
N GLU A 225 38.75 1.78 -6.11
CA GLU A 225 39.93 2.36 -5.46
C GLU A 225 39.66 2.84 -4.02
N LYS A 226 38.46 3.38 -3.76
CA LYS A 226 38.09 3.96 -2.45
C LYS A 226 37.61 2.92 -1.43
N MET A 227 37.02 1.81 -1.87
CA MET A 227 36.45 0.80 -0.98
C MET A 227 37.48 -0.23 -0.50
N ASN A 228 37.51 -0.47 0.80
CA ASN A 228 38.32 -1.56 1.36
C ASN A 228 37.57 -2.91 1.32
N GLU A 229 38.31 -4.01 1.48
CA GLU A 229 37.77 -5.38 1.51
C GLU A 229 36.65 -5.60 2.52
N PHE A 230 36.68 -4.87 3.64
CA PHE A 230 35.64 -4.98 4.67
C PHE A 230 34.34 -4.32 4.21
N GLU A 231 34.41 -3.14 3.60
CA GLU A 231 33.26 -2.44 3.00
C GLU A 231 32.66 -3.22 1.83
N TRP A 232 33.50 -3.83 0.99
CA TRP A 232 33.02 -4.77 -0.04
C TRP A 232 32.26 -5.95 0.58
N GLY A 233 32.76 -6.48 1.69
CA GLY A 233 32.07 -7.51 2.46
C GLY A 233 30.70 -7.07 3.01
N ILE A 234 30.59 -5.84 3.53
CA ILE A 234 29.30 -5.29 3.98
C ILE A 234 28.33 -5.12 2.81
N LEU A 235 28.79 -4.53 1.70
CA LEU A 235 27.98 -4.37 0.48
C LEU A 235 27.48 -5.74 -0.01
N LYS A 236 28.34 -6.77 0.04
CA LYS A 236 28.00 -8.14 -0.32
C LYS A 236 26.88 -8.70 0.56
N ILE A 237 27.03 -8.59 1.87
CA ILE A 237 26.04 -9.07 2.84
C ILE A 237 24.69 -8.44 2.61
N ILE A 238 24.63 -7.11 2.44
CA ILE A 238 23.38 -6.40 2.18
C ILE A 238 22.76 -6.88 0.86
N GLY A 239 23.56 -6.99 -0.21
CA GLY A 239 23.05 -7.38 -1.53
C GLY A 239 22.61 -8.84 -1.63
N GLU A 240 23.26 -9.79 -0.95
CA GLU A 240 22.88 -11.21 -1.05
C GLU A 240 21.77 -11.61 -0.08
N THR A 241 21.70 -10.99 1.10
CA THR A 241 20.67 -11.31 2.11
C THR A 241 19.43 -10.45 1.98
N GLY A 242 19.57 -9.25 1.43
CA GLY A 242 18.54 -8.22 1.45
C GLY A 242 18.26 -7.66 2.85
N TYR A 243 19.06 -7.95 3.88
CA TYR A 243 18.83 -7.40 5.21
C TYR A 243 18.89 -5.88 5.23
N SER A 244 17.94 -5.29 5.96
CA SER A 244 17.80 -3.85 6.01
C SER A 244 18.07 -3.25 7.38
N THR A 245 17.76 -3.93 8.48
CA THR A 245 18.06 -3.38 9.81
C THR A 245 19.54 -3.51 10.14
N PHE A 246 20.10 -2.50 10.83
CA PHE A 246 21.50 -2.56 11.27
C PHE A 246 21.82 -3.81 12.10
N GLU A 247 20.89 -4.23 12.97
CA GLU A 247 21.11 -5.39 13.83
C GLU A 247 21.14 -6.70 13.05
N ASP A 248 20.29 -6.86 12.02
CA ASP A 248 20.31 -8.05 11.14
C ASP A 248 21.60 -8.09 10.31
N ILE A 249 22.01 -6.94 9.74
CA ILE A 249 23.27 -6.81 9.01
C ILE A 249 24.46 -7.14 9.93
N ALA A 250 24.50 -6.56 11.13
CA ALA A 250 25.59 -6.78 12.07
C ALA A 250 25.65 -8.25 12.53
N SER A 251 24.49 -8.86 12.80
CA SER A 251 24.41 -10.28 13.17
C SER A 251 24.95 -11.18 12.08
N GLU A 252 24.64 -10.89 10.81
CA GLU A 252 25.17 -11.63 9.68
C GLU A 252 26.68 -11.44 9.48
N VAL A 253 27.20 -10.22 9.72
CA VAL A 253 28.65 -9.98 9.75
C VAL A 253 29.31 -10.82 10.83
N PHE A 254 28.77 -10.87 12.05
CA PHE A 254 29.34 -11.63 13.15
C PHE A 254 29.37 -13.14 12.92
N LYS A 255 28.39 -13.69 12.19
CA LYS A 255 28.42 -15.10 11.77
C LYS A 255 29.59 -15.42 10.86
N ARG A 256 30.07 -14.44 10.08
CA ARG A 256 31.16 -14.63 9.10
C ARG A 256 32.52 -14.19 9.62
N LYS A 257 32.55 -13.17 10.48
CA LYS A 257 33.75 -12.62 11.11
C LYS A 257 33.42 -12.22 12.55
N THR A 258 33.91 -13.01 13.50
CA THR A 258 33.65 -12.81 14.94
C THR A 258 34.51 -11.70 15.56
N ASP A 259 35.66 -11.38 14.98
CA ASP A 259 36.61 -10.36 15.48
C ASP A 259 36.36 -8.96 14.87
N VAL A 260 35.13 -8.48 14.99
CA VAL A 260 34.71 -7.18 14.45
C VAL A 260 33.86 -6.47 15.48
N SER A 261 34.05 -5.15 15.65
CA SER A 261 33.20 -4.35 16.52
C SER A 261 31.96 -3.83 15.77
N LYS A 262 30.83 -3.67 16.48
CA LYS A 262 29.64 -2.99 15.92
C LYS A 262 29.97 -1.59 15.38
N ASN A 263 30.94 -0.90 15.99
CA ASN A 263 31.34 0.43 15.54
C ASN A 263 32.01 0.39 14.17
N ARG A 264 32.89 -0.59 13.90
CA ARG A 264 33.51 -0.77 12.58
C ARG A 264 32.46 -1.02 11.49
N ILE A 265 31.45 -1.84 11.77
CA ILE A 265 30.33 -2.08 10.85
C ILE A 265 29.58 -0.78 10.58
N ARG A 266 29.26 0.00 11.62
CA ARG A 266 28.55 1.28 11.48
C ARG A 266 29.36 2.28 10.65
N THR A 267 30.66 2.40 10.88
CA THR A 267 31.55 3.27 10.09
C THR A 267 31.58 2.84 8.62
N SER A 268 31.65 1.54 8.33
CA SER A 268 31.61 1.05 6.95
C SER A 268 30.26 1.34 6.28
N CYS A 269 29.13 1.14 6.97
CA CYS A 269 27.82 1.51 6.42
C CYS A 269 27.73 3.03 6.15
N GLU A 270 28.32 3.86 7.03
CA GLU A 270 28.36 5.31 6.86
C GLU A 270 29.21 5.72 5.65
N ASN A 271 30.37 5.08 5.46
CA ASN A 271 31.21 5.31 4.27
C ASN A 271 30.47 4.94 2.98
N LEU A 272 29.86 3.76 2.94
CA LEU A 272 29.08 3.30 1.79
C LEU A 272 27.88 4.22 1.49
N LYS A 273 27.23 4.76 2.54
CA LYS A 273 26.19 5.78 2.40
C LYS A 273 26.75 7.08 1.81
N ASN A 274 27.90 7.55 2.30
CA ASN A 274 28.52 8.78 1.82
C ASN A 274 29.00 8.67 0.36
N MET A 275 29.34 7.46 -0.09
CA MET A 275 29.61 7.14 -1.50
C MET A 275 28.34 7.04 -2.36
N GLY A 276 27.14 7.16 -1.78
CA GLY A 276 25.86 7.05 -2.49
C GLY A 276 25.46 5.61 -2.84
N LEU A 277 26.10 4.61 -2.23
CA LEU A 277 25.83 3.19 -2.49
C LEU A 277 24.73 2.63 -1.61
N LEU A 278 24.61 3.16 -0.40
CA LEU A 278 23.56 2.80 0.54
C LEU A 278 22.60 3.95 0.79
N HIS A 279 21.32 3.60 0.84
CA HIS A 279 20.32 4.41 1.49
C HIS A 279 20.45 4.30 3.00
N TYR A 280 20.04 5.35 3.71
CA TYR A 280 19.95 5.35 5.16
C TYR A 280 18.72 6.12 5.61
N GLU A 281 17.94 5.50 6.49
CA GLU A 281 16.92 6.20 7.24
C GLU A 281 16.72 5.61 8.63
N ILE A 282 16.22 6.43 9.55
CA ILE A 282 15.82 5.98 10.88
C ILE A 282 14.32 5.73 10.85
N ILE A 283 13.94 4.46 10.97
CA ILE A 283 12.55 4.08 11.17
C ILE A 283 12.23 4.14 12.66
N LYS A 284 11.18 4.89 12.98
CA LYS A 284 10.65 5.01 14.34
C LYS A 284 9.34 4.24 14.41
N ILE A 285 9.39 3.04 14.99
CA ILE A 285 8.17 2.34 15.41
C ILE A 285 7.92 2.62 16.90
N PRO A 286 6.69 2.46 17.40
CA PRO A 286 6.36 2.92 18.75
C PRO A 286 7.08 2.21 19.89
N VAL A 287 7.66 1.03 19.64
CA VAL A 287 8.48 0.30 20.62
C VAL A 287 9.98 0.56 20.50
N LYS A 288 10.49 0.99 19.32
CA LYS A 288 11.92 1.23 19.10
C LYS A 288 12.18 2.10 17.88
N SER A 289 13.32 2.79 17.89
CA SER A 289 13.88 3.44 16.70
C SER A 289 15.11 2.68 16.25
N PHE A 290 15.25 2.44 14.95
CA PHE A 290 16.39 1.72 14.40
C PHE A 290 16.78 2.25 13.03
N ALA A 291 18.05 2.06 12.70
CA ALA A 291 18.60 2.40 11.40
C ALA A 291 18.29 1.31 10.38
N VAL A 292 17.85 1.74 9.21
CA VAL A 292 17.64 0.92 8.03
C VAL A 292 18.63 1.33 6.93
N TYR A 293 19.27 0.34 6.34
CA TYR A 293 20.17 0.46 5.20
C TYR A 293 19.69 -0.45 4.06
N TYR A 294 19.87 -0.03 2.82
CA TYR A 294 19.68 -0.91 1.65
C TYR A 294 20.40 -0.29 0.46
N LEU A 295 20.64 -1.07 -0.60
CA LEU A 295 21.37 -0.58 -1.78
C LEU A 295 20.56 0.51 -2.51
N GLU A 296 21.21 1.63 -2.83
CA GLU A 296 20.69 2.58 -3.82
C GLU A 296 20.94 2.05 -5.24
N ALA A 297 20.31 2.66 -6.25
CA ALA A 297 20.45 2.23 -7.65
C ALA A 297 21.92 2.14 -8.11
N LEU A 298 22.78 3.06 -7.65
CA LEU A 298 24.23 2.98 -7.91
C LEU A 298 24.87 1.78 -7.20
N GLY A 299 24.56 1.59 -5.91
CA GLY A 299 25.07 0.46 -5.12
C GLY A 299 24.70 -0.90 -5.71
N GLU A 300 23.50 -1.04 -6.27
CA GLU A 300 23.08 -2.27 -6.94
C GLU A 300 23.83 -2.54 -8.23
N LYS A 301 24.03 -1.52 -9.07
CA LYS A 301 24.82 -1.67 -10.30
C LYS A 301 26.28 -2.02 -9.98
N ILE A 302 26.86 -1.41 -8.94
CA ILE A 302 28.21 -1.73 -8.50
C ILE A 302 28.27 -3.16 -7.93
N TYR A 303 27.28 -3.57 -7.15
CA TYR A 303 27.15 -4.95 -6.68
C TYR A 303 27.10 -5.93 -7.86
N GLU A 304 26.22 -5.69 -8.84
CA GLU A 304 26.04 -6.54 -10.01
C GLU A 304 27.32 -6.61 -10.85
N LYS A 305 28.02 -5.48 -11.01
CA LYS A 305 29.30 -5.45 -11.72
C LYS A 305 30.39 -6.25 -10.99
N LYS A 306 30.51 -6.11 -9.67
CA LYS A 306 31.56 -6.76 -8.87
C LYS A 306 31.32 -8.26 -8.72
N TYR A 307 30.09 -8.66 -8.41
CA TYR A 307 29.74 -10.04 -8.07
C TYR A 307 29.10 -10.83 -9.21
N ARG A 308 28.77 -10.16 -10.33
CA ARG A 308 28.09 -10.76 -11.51
C ARG A 308 26.74 -11.40 -11.18
N GLU A 309 26.09 -10.90 -10.14
CA GLU A 309 24.79 -11.35 -9.66
C GLU A 309 23.94 -10.14 -9.31
N LYS A 310 22.62 -10.24 -9.53
CA LYS A 310 21.70 -9.19 -9.11
C LYS A 310 21.49 -9.28 -7.59
N PRO A 311 21.48 -8.15 -6.87
CA PRO A 311 21.18 -8.17 -5.45
C PRO A 311 19.74 -8.62 -5.21
N VAL A 312 19.52 -9.31 -4.09
CA VAL A 312 18.20 -9.70 -3.62
C VAL A 312 17.40 -8.45 -3.22
N LEU A 313 16.09 -8.50 -3.42
CA LEU A 313 15.18 -7.43 -3.03
C LEU A 313 15.31 -7.16 -1.53
N SER A 314 15.58 -5.89 -1.18
CA SER A 314 15.78 -5.52 0.23
C SER A 314 14.54 -5.80 1.07
N GLU A 315 14.74 -6.14 2.33
CA GLU A 315 13.67 -6.29 3.32
C GLU A 315 12.81 -5.03 3.37
N TYR A 316 13.43 -3.85 3.33
CA TYR A 316 12.72 -2.59 3.26
C TYR A 316 11.71 -2.55 2.09
N GLU A 317 12.16 -2.90 0.89
CA GLU A 317 11.31 -2.89 -0.31
C GLU A 317 10.23 -3.96 -0.26
N ARG A 318 10.55 -5.16 0.28
CA ARG A 318 9.56 -6.20 0.53
C ARG A 318 8.46 -5.69 1.47
N ILE A 319 8.84 -5.07 2.58
CA ILE A 319 7.92 -4.48 3.55
C ILE A 319 7.05 -3.40 2.91
N VAL A 320 7.62 -2.51 2.10
CA VAL A 320 6.85 -1.45 1.42
C VAL A 320 5.92 -2.01 0.32
N LYS A 321 6.31 -3.12 -0.33
CA LYS A 321 5.47 -3.80 -1.31
C LYS A 321 4.28 -4.52 -0.64
N GLU A 322 4.53 -5.10 0.53
CA GLU A 322 3.57 -5.91 1.28
C GLU A 322 2.65 -5.08 2.17
N HIS A 323 3.12 -3.97 2.71
CA HIS A 323 2.37 -3.17 3.66
C HIS A 323 2.12 -1.75 3.12
N ASP A 324 1.40 -0.95 3.89
CA ASP A 324 1.00 0.39 3.44
C ASP A 324 2.18 1.38 3.44
N ASN A 325 2.98 1.34 4.50
CA ASN A 325 4.16 2.18 4.69
C ASN A 325 5.18 1.47 5.61
N PRO A 326 6.46 1.89 5.64
CA PRO A 326 7.49 1.18 6.40
C PRO A 326 7.22 1.17 7.91
N VAL A 327 6.67 2.24 8.48
CA VAL A 327 6.39 2.29 9.93
C VAL A 327 5.34 1.23 10.32
N HIS A 328 4.29 1.09 9.51
CA HIS A 328 3.26 0.06 9.69
C HIS A 328 3.85 -1.34 9.49
N GLY A 329 4.56 -1.57 8.39
CA GLY A 329 5.10 -2.89 8.06
C GLY A 329 6.20 -3.38 9.01
N TYR A 330 7.08 -2.51 9.49
CA TYR A 330 8.02 -2.87 10.56
C TYR A 330 7.32 -3.11 11.91
N GLY A 331 6.18 -2.45 12.16
CA GLY A 331 5.33 -2.75 13.31
C GLY A 331 4.72 -4.16 13.24
N ILE A 332 4.29 -4.58 12.05
CA ILE A 332 3.84 -5.94 11.76
C ILE A 332 4.99 -6.95 11.95
N LYS A 333 6.17 -6.68 11.38
CA LYS A 333 7.36 -7.53 11.57
C LYS A 333 7.66 -7.72 13.06
N GLU A 334 7.60 -6.66 13.86
CA GLU A 334 7.83 -6.76 15.30
C GLU A 334 6.77 -7.61 16.01
N LEU A 335 5.50 -7.45 15.63
CA LEU A 335 4.42 -8.29 16.15
C LEU A 335 4.64 -9.76 15.78
N ARG A 336 5.06 -10.07 14.55
CA ARG A 336 5.42 -11.43 14.14
C ARG A 336 6.50 -12.02 15.05
N LEU A 337 7.59 -11.28 15.30
CA LEU A 337 8.67 -11.74 16.17
C LEU A 337 8.18 -12.05 17.59
N ILE A 338 7.32 -11.19 18.16
CA ILE A 338 6.71 -11.43 19.47
C ILE A 338 5.85 -12.71 19.46
N LEU A 339 5.09 -12.95 18.39
CA LEU A 339 4.27 -14.17 18.26
C LEU A 339 5.14 -15.43 18.08
N GLU A 340 6.27 -15.33 17.38
CA GLU A 340 7.27 -16.40 17.26
C GLU A 340 7.87 -16.78 18.62
N GLU A 341 8.23 -15.79 19.45
CA GLU A 341 8.74 -16.00 20.80
C GLU A 341 7.78 -16.79 21.70
N MET A 342 6.48 -16.80 21.42
CA MET A 342 5.49 -17.53 22.21
C MET A 342 5.54 -19.05 22.02
N ASN A 343 6.19 -19.55 20.96
CA ASN A 343 6.34 -20.98 20.67
C ASN A 343 5.02 -21.80 20.70
N CYS A 344 3.88 -21.16 20.45
CA CYS A 344 2.56 -21.79 20.46
C CYS A 344 1.92 -21.89 19.05
N PHE A 345 2.59 -21.36 18.04
CA PHE A 345 2.17 -21.38 16.64
C PHE A 345 3.05 -22.32 15.82
N THR A 346 2.43 -23.04 14.89
CA THR A 346 3.11 -23.92 13.93
C THR A 346 3.56 -23.18 12.67
N THR A 347 2.85 -22.12 12.30
CA THR A 347 3.19 -21.26 11.15
C THR A 347 2.75 -19.84 11.48
N ILE A 348 3.56 -18.87 11.11
CA ILE A 348 3.23 -17.44 11.22
C ILE A 348 3.59 -16.79 9.89
N CYS A 349 2.70 -15.97 9.34
CA CYS A 349 2.88 -15.32 8.05
C CYS A 349 2.40 -13.88 8.09
N ASP A 350 3.31 -12.96 7.75
CA ASP A 350 3.10 -11.52 7.61
C ASP A 350 3.11 -11.05 6.13
N GLU A 351 3.36 -11.96 5.17
CA GLU A 351 3.31 -11.69 3.72
C GLU A 351 2.04 -12.28 3.06
N ASN A 352 0.92 -11.60 3.22
CA ASN A 352 -0.42 -12.14 2.94
C ASN A 352 -1.10 -11.59 1.67
N ARG A 353 -0.57 -10.54 1.02
CA ARG A 353 -1.15 -9.97 -0.21
C ARG A 353 -1.24 -10.96 -1.36
N LYS A 354 -0.30 -11.89 -1.44
CA LYS A 354 -0.30 -12.96 -2.46
C LYS A 354 -1.29 -14.08 -2.15
N ASN A 355 -1.70 -14.22 -0.88
CA ASN A 355 -2.58 -15.27 -0.39
C ASN A 355 -3.78 -14.68 0.37
N PRO A 356 -4.61 -13.84 -0.27
CA PRO A 356 -5.77 -13.24 0.39
C PRO A 356 -6.79 -14.31 0.78
N VAL A 357 -7.58 -14.02 1.81
CA VAL A 357 -8.75 -14.82 2.15
C VAL A 357 -9.91 -14.38 1.26
N GLN A 358 -10.37 -15.27 0.39
CA GLN A 358 -11.57 -15.06 -0.42
C GLN A 358 -12.82 -15.19 0.48
N ILE A 359 -13.63 -14.14 0.52
CA ILE A 359 -14.90 -14.13 1.25
C ILE A 359 -16.05 -14.45 0.30
N GLU A 360 -16.16 -13.69 -0.79
CA GLU A 360 -17.15 -13.80 -1.86
C GLU A 360 -16.45 -13.51 -3.19
N LYS A 361 -17.09 -13.76 -4.36
CA LYS A 361 -16.45 -13.71 -5.70
C LYS A 361 -15.56 -12.48 -5.94
N ASN A 362 -15.90 -11.32 -5.38
CA ASN A 362 -15.14 -10.07 -5.52
C ASN A 362 -14.72 -9.42 -4.19
N ILE A 363 -14.88 -10.11 -3.05
CA ILE A 363 -14.54 -9.56 -1.74
C ILE A 363 -13.40 -10.38 -1.15
N ILE A 364 -12.26 -9.72 -1.00
CA ILE A 364 -11.07 -10.27 -0.35
C ILE A 364 -10.79 -9.59 0.98
N TYR A 365 -10.20 -10.37 1.88
CA TYR A 365 -9.64 -9.91 3.13
C TYR A 365 -8.17 -10.32 3.20
N VAL A 366 -7.29 -9.33 3.38
CA VAL A 366 -5.86 -9.53 3.57
C VAL A 366 -5.57 -9.23 5.04
N PRO A 367 -5.28 -10.26 5.86
CA PRO A 367 -4.87 -10.04 7.25
C PRO A 367 -3.42 -9.52 7.29
N ASP A 368 -3.10 -8.69 8.28
CA ASP A 368 -1.72 -8.29 8.52
C ASP A 368 -0.86 -9.49 8.92
N ILE A 369 -1.35 -10.34 9.84
CA ILE A 369 -0.70 -11.60 10.22
C ILE A 369 -1.74 -12.70 10.33
N PHE A 370 -1.41 -13.90 9.85
CA PHE A 370 -2.11 -15.12 10.27
C PHE A 370 -1.15 -16.12 10.89
N CYS A 371 -1.65 -16.86 11.88
CA CYS A 371 -0.94 -17.94 12.52
C CYS A 371 -1.76 -19.23 12.46
N THR A 372 -1.09 -20.36 12.30
CA THR A 372 -1.67 -21.69 12.51
C THR A 372 -1.23 -22.24 13.86
N PHE A 373 -2.10 -22.98 14.54
CA PHE A 373 -1.79 -23.65 15.81
C PHE A 373 -2.58 -24.95 15.95
N THR A 374 -2.11 -25.84 16.81
CA THR A 374 -2.81 -27.08 17.13
C THR A 374 -3.81 -26.82 18.25
N GLY A 375 -5.09 -26.76 17.91
CA GLY A 375 -6.18 -26.68 18.86
C GLY A 375 -6.70 -28.06 19.27
N LYS A 376 -7.69 -28.08 20.17
CA LYS A 376 -8.35 -29.32 20.65
C LYS A 376 -8.98 -30.16 19.54
N LYS A 377 -9.34 -29.54 18.40
CA LYS A 377 -10.00 -30.17 17.25
C LYS A 377 -9.07 -30.32 16.04
N GLY A 378 -7.76 -30.23 16.24
CA GLY A 378 -6.76 -30.22 15.18
C GLY A 378 -6.29 -28.82 14.83
N GLN A 379 -5.78 -28.65 13.60
CA GLN A 379 -5.17 -27.40 13.18
C GLN A 379 -6.20 -26.27 13.05
N ALA A 380 -5.91 -25.13 13.66
CA ALA A 380 -6.75 -23.94 13.65
C ALA A 380 -5.96 -22.71 13.20
N ARG A 381 -6.68 -21.65 12.81
CA ARG A 381 -6.10 -20.38 12.39
C ARG A 381 -6.52 -19.26 13.32
N ILE A 382 -5.60 -18.35 13.59
CA ILE A 382 -5.86 -17.07 14.26
C ILE A 382 -5.27 -15.96 13.40
N TYR A 383 -5.90 -14.80 13.41
CA TYR A 383 -5.47 -13.65 12.63
C TYR A 383 -5.29 -12.46 13.56
N PHE A 384 -4.33 -11.60 13.24
CA PHE A 384 -4.02 -10.38 13.95
C PHE A 384 -3.95 -9.21 12.97
N GLU A 385 -4.51 -8.08 13.39
CA GLU A 385 -4.43 -6.80 12.69
C GLU A 385 -3.54 -5.86 13.50
N TYR A 386 -2.51 -5.30 12.88
CA TYR A 386 -1.67 -4.28 13.50
C TYR A 386 -2.20 -2.90 13.12
N GLU A 387 -2.93 -2.27 14.04
CA GLU A 387 -3.74 -1.10 13.74
C GLU A 387 -3.20 0.17 14.39
N CYS A 388 -2.88 1.16 13.57
CA CYS A 388 -2.24 2.42 14.01
C CYS A 388 -3.23 3.50 14.47
N GLY A 389 -4.55 3.27 14.35
CA GLY A 389 -5.57 4.27 14.71
C GLY A 389 -5.67 5.44 13.73
N ASN A 390 -5.27 5.21 12.47
CA ASN A 390 -5.27 6.23 11.41
C ASN A 390 -6.48 6.10 10.46
N HIS A 391 -7.24 4.99 10.54
CA HIS A 391 -8.43 4.79 9.74
C HIS A 391 -9.57 5.71 10.18
N THR A 392 -10.37 6.15 9.21
CA THR A 392 -11.66 6.77 9.51
C THR A 392 -12.62 5.72 10.10
N GLN A 393 -13.68 6.16 10.77
CA GLN A 393 -14.71 5.24 11.28
C GLN A 393 -15.32 4.38 10.16
N THR A 394 -15.53 4.96 8.98
CA THR A 394 -16.12 4.26 7.82
C THR A 394 -15.21 3.17 7.28
N ASP A 395 -13.91 3.46 7.15
CA ASP A 395 -12.92 2.48 6.68
C ASP A 395 -12.77 1.34 7.68
N PHE A 396 -12.71 1.69 8.98
CA PHE A 396 -12.61 0.73 10.06
C PHE A 396 -13.84 -0.19 10.13
N ASN A 397 -15.04 0.37 10.00
CA ASN A 397 -16.28 -0.41 9.91
C ASN A 397 -16.24 -1.40 8.74
N SER A 398 -15.77 -0.94 7.57
CA SER A 398 -15.66 -1.77 6.37
C SER A 398 -14.65 -2.91 6.54
N LYS A 399 -13.56 -2.67 7.27
CA LYS A 399 -12.57 -3.70 7.64
C LYS A 399 -13.19 -4.74 8.59
N LEU A 400 -13.77 -4.31 9.71
CA LEU A 400 -14.48 -5.19 10.65
C LEU A 400 -15.58 -6.02 9.97
N ASN A 401 -16.32 -5.40 9.05
CA ASN A 401 -17.40 -6.07 8.33
C ASN A 401 -16.92 -7.23 7.45
N ARG A 402 -15.72 -7.11 6.88
CA ARG A 402 -15.06 -8.20 6.15
C ARG A 402 -14.53 -9.26 7.12
N MET A 403 -13.88 -8.83 8.20
CA MET A 403 -13.30 -9.75 9.19
C MET A 403 -14.35 -10.68 9.83
N VAL A 404 -15.54 -10.17 10.19
CA VAL A 404 -16.59 -11.02 10.81
C VAL A 404 -17.15 -12.10 9.88
N LYS A 405 -16.98 -11.96 8.56
CA LYS A 405 -17.34 -13.01 7.60
C LYS A 405 -16.31 -14.15 7.60
N VAL A 406 -15.08 -13.88 8.02
CA VAL A 406 -13.96 -14.83 8.03
C VAL A 406 -13.78 -15.47 9.42
N MET A 407 -13.91 -14.69 10.49
CA MET A 407 -13.62 -15.16 11.84
C MET A 407 -14.56 -14.55 12.88
N ARG A 408 -14.69 -15.25 14.00
CA ARG A 408 -15.53 -14.83 15.13
C ARG A 408 -14.77 -14.05 16.20
N VAL A 409 -13.45 -14.20 16.28
CA VAL A 409 -12.61 -13.46 17.22
C VAL A 409 -11.69 -12.56 16.42
N LEU A 410 -11.91 -11.25 16.53
CA LEU A 410 -11.15 -10.23 15.82
C LEU A 410 -10.08 -9.69 16.77
N ASN A 411 -8.81 -9.85 16.42
CA ASN A 411 -7.69 -9.46 17.28
C ASN A 411 -6.97 -8.24 16.69
N PHE A 412 -6.95 -7.14 17.44
CA PHE A 412 -6.25 -5.91 17.09
C PHE A 412 -5.10 -5.68 18.06
N VAL A 413 -3.90 -5.49 17.51
CA VAL A 413 -2.72 -5.08 18.26
C VAL A 413 -2.35 -3.69 17.80
N THR A 414 -2.22 -2.77 18.75
CA THR A 414 -1.91 -1.37 18.46
C THR A 414 -0.50 -1.02 18.91
N PRO A 415 0.10 0.04 18.34
CA PRO A 415 1.42 0.49 18.76
C PRO A 415 1.51 0.98 20.20
N ASN A 416 0.47 1.66 20.68
CA ASN A 416 0.46 2.37 21.96
C ASN A 416 -0.98 2.49 22.50
N ILE A 417 -1.09 3.03 23.71
CA ILE A 417 -2.36 3.16 24.44
C ILE A 417 -3.30 4.12 23.72
N ASP A 418 -2.83 5.28 23.24
CA ASP A 418 -3.65 6.24 22.51
C ASP A 418 -4.32 5.62 21.27
N ALA A 419 -3.57 4.80 20.52
CA ALA A 419 -4.13 4.05 19.40
C ALA A 419 -5.14 2.99 19.87
N ALA A 420 -4.86 2.29 20.98
CA ALA A 420 -5.79 1.32 21.55
C ALA A 420 -7.12 1.98 21.96
N GLU A 421 -7.07 3.16 22.56
CA GLU A 421 -8.25 3.93 22.98
C GLU A 421 -9.07 4.42 21.78
N LYS A 422 -8.40 4.92 20.72
CA LYS A 422 -9.07 5.26 19.46
C LYS A 422 -9.77 4.05 18.85
N ILE A 423 -9.09 2.91 18.77
CA ILE A 423 -9.67 1.68 18.25
C ILE A 423 -10.81 1.19 19.14
N CYS A 424 -10.69 1.31 20.46
CA CYS A 424 -11.76 1.01 21.41
C CYS A 424 -13.03 1.81 21.08
N GLU A 425 -12.91 3.12 20.91
CA GLU A 425 -14.05 3.99 20.55
C GLU A 425 -14.62 3.64 19.17
N GLN A 426 -13.75 3.33 18.19
CA GLN A 426 -14.21 2.92 16.87
C GLN A 426 -14.97 1.58 16.88
N VAL A 427 -14.55 0.63 17.73
CA VAL A 427 -15.26 -0.65 17.92
C VAL A 427 -16.62 -0.41 18.58
N LYS A 428 -16.71 0.47 19.60
CA LYS A 428 -18.00 0.84 20.22
C LYS A 428 -18.97 1.38 19.18
N ASN A 429 -18.53 2.33 18.36
CA ASN A 429 -19.36 2.94 17.34
C ASN A 429 -19.76 1.95 16.24
N TRP A 430 -18.85 1.05 15.86
CA TRP A 430 -19.17 -0.04 14.94
C TRP A 430 -20.28 -0.96 15.49
N ILE A 431 -20.19 -1.38 16.74
CA ILE A 431 -21.20 -2.23 17.39
C ILE A 431 -22.56 -1.51 17.42
N LYS A 432 -22.59 -0.23 17.78
CA LYS A 432 -23.80 0.60 17.78
C LYS A 432 -24.42 0.69 16.38
N ASN A 433 -23.62 0.96 15.36
CA ASN A 433 -24.10 1.11 13.98
C ASN A 433 -24.61 -0.20 13.37
N ARG A 434 -23.95 -1.33 13.68
CA ARG A 434 -24.27 -2.64 13.10
C ARG A 434 -25.37 -3.38 13.87
N GLY A 435 -25.60 -3.03 15.13
CA GLY A 435 -26.58 -3.63 16.02
C GLY A 435 -26.12 -4.97 16.60
N ALA A 436 -26.25 -5.13 17.92
CA ALA A 436 -25.78 -6.30 18.68
C ALA A 436 -26.29 -7.64 18.12
N GLY A 437 -27.54 -7.69 17.66
CA GLY A 437 -28.18 -8.90 17.13
C GLY A 437 -27.53 -9.47 15.88
N SER A 438 -26.86 -8.65 15.06
CA SER A 438 -26.16 -9.10 13.85
C SER A 438 -24.73 -9.60 14.11
N LEU A 439 -24.24 -9.44 15.35
CA LEU A 439 -22.89 -9.76 15.79
C LEU A 439 -22.84 -10.94 16.79
N LYS A 440 -23.81 -11.85 16.71
CA LYS A 440 -23.87 -13.04 17.56
C LYS A 440 -22.57 -13.84 17.50
N LYS A 441 -22.08 -14.25 18.67
CA LYS A 441 -20.82 -15.01 18.85
C LYS A 441 -19.55 -14.31 18.34
N THR A 442 -19.62 -13.02 18.00
CA THR A 442 -18.43 -12.23 17.66
C THR A 442 -17.75 -11.75 18.95
N LYS A 443 -16.42 -11.68 18.94
CA LYS A 443 -15.60 -11.08 19.99
C LYS A 443 -14.58 -10.18 19.33
N VAL A 444 -14.37 -8.98 19.87
CA VAL A 444 -13.29 -8.09 19.44
C VAL A 444 -12.33 -7.91 20.60
N ARG A 445 -11.04 -8.10 20.36
CA ARG A 445 -9.99 -7.95 21.37
C ARG A 445 -8.99 -6.92 20.88
N VAL A 446 -8.63 -5.98 21.74
CA VAL A 446 -7.69 -4.89 21.44
C VAL A 446 -6.64 -4.85 22.54
N THR A 447 -5.37 -4.78 22.18
CA THR A 447 -4.27 -4.63 23.13
C THR A 447 -3.11 -3.89 22.47
N THR A 448 -2.10 -3.51 23.26
CA THR A 448 -0.87 -2.92 22.71
C THR A 448 0.19 -3.98 22.47
N ILE A 449 1.07 -3.74 21.50
CA ILE A 449 2.21 -4.62 21.22
C ILE A 449 3.08 -4.86 22.46
N ARG A 450 3.21 -3.86 23.34
CA ARG A 450 3.98 -3.96 24.59
C ARG A 450 3.33 -4.90 25.60
N GLN A 451 2.01 -4.86 25.73
CA GLN A 451 1.26 -5.73 26.64
C GLN A 451 1.20 -7.18 26.14
N LEU A 452 1.37 -7.40 24.84
CA LEU A 452 1.36 -8.73 24.25
C LEU A 452 2.65 -9.53 24.50
N LYS A 453 3.74 -8.87 24.91
CA LYS A 453 5.02 -9.56 25.11
C LYS A 453 4.96 -10.48 26.34
N GLY A 454 5.25 -11.76 26.13
CA GLY A 454 5.35 -12.76 27.21
C GLY A 454 4.01 -13.23 27.79
N VAL A 455 2.88 -12.89 27.15
CA VAL A 455 1.55 -13.31 27.60
C VAL A 455 0.92 -14.34 26.66
N ASN A 456 -0.08 -15.07 27.15
CA ASN A 456 -0.82 -16.04 26.35
C ASN A 456 -1.96 -15.32 25.58
N VAL A 457 -1.78 -15.12 24.28
CA VAL A 457 -2.75 -14.46 23.38
C VAL A 457 -4.13 -15.12 23.32
N PHE A 458 -4.26 -16.40 23.69
CA PHE A 458 -5.54 -17.10 23.64
C PHE A 458 -6.49 -16.68 24.78
N LYS A 459 -5.95 -16.18 25.89
CA LYS A 459 -6.71 -15.80 27.08
C LYS A 459 -7.19 -14.36 27.00
N ASP A 460 -8.49 -14.14 27.26
CA ASP A 460 -9.11 -12.80 27.25
C ASP A 460 -8.49 -11.84 28.28
N GLU A 461 -8.04 -12.36 29.43
CA GLU A 461 -7.44 -11.58 30.52
C GLU A 461 -6.16 -10.84 30.11
N ASN A 462 -5.51 -11.24 29.02
CA ASN A 462 -4.29 -10.61 28.52
C ASN A 462 -4.56 -9.50 27.48
N TRP A 463 -5.84 -9.23 27.19
CA TRP A 463 -6.25 -8.20 26.24
C TRP A 463 -6.77 -6.98 26.99
N ARG A 464 -6.28 -5.80 26.60
CA ARG A 464 -6.63 -4.53 27.22
C ARG A 464 -8.13 -4.27 27.17
N TYR A 465 -8.72 -4.40 25.99
CA TYR A 465 -10.16 -4.28 25.77
C TYR A 465 -10.69 -5.55 25.14
N VAL A 466 -11.79 -6.07 25.70
CA VAL A 466 -12.50 -7.23 25.15
C VAL A 466 -13.97 -6.87 25.01
N PHE A 467 -14.48 -6.90 23.78
CA PHE A 467 -15.87 -6.66 23.46
C PHE A 467 -16.57 -7.98 23.16
N ILE A 468 -17.75 -8.14 23.75
CA ILE A 468 -18.69 -9.21 23.42
C ILE A 468 -19.98 -8.50 22.96
N PRO A 469 -20.10 -8.15 21.66
CA PRO A 469 -21.17 -7.30 21.14
C PRO A 469 -22.58 -7.80 21.45
N GLU A 470 -22.76 -9.11 21.60
CA GLU A 470 -24.03 -9.74 21.98
C GLU A 470 -24.49 -9.34 23.41
N LYS A 471 -23.56 -8.97 24.29
CA LYS A 471 -23.84 -8.59 25.67
C LYS A 471 -23.86 -7.08 25.88
N SER A 472 -22.88 -6.38 25.32
CA SER A 472 -22.69 -4.95 25.53
C SER A 472 -21.89 -4.32 24.40
N CYS A 473 -22.11 -3.03 24.15
CA CYS A 473 -21.22 -2.21 23.34
C CYS A 473 -19.99 -1.73 24.12
N GLU A 474 -19.96 -1.90 25.44
CA GLU A 474 -18.82 -1.57 26.29
C GLU A 474 -17.89 -2.79 26.49
N PRO A 475 -16.57 -2.56 26.63
CA PRO A 475 -15.62 -3.65 26.85
C PRO A 475 -15.73 -4.22 28.27
N THR A 476 -15.57 -5.54 28.40
CA THR A 476 -15.63 -6.27 29.68
C THR A 476 -14.31 -6.31 30.44
N SER A 477 -13.20 -5.96 29.79
CA SER A 477 -11.85 -5.84 30.38
C SER A 477 -11.31 -4.46 30.05
N GLN A 478 -10.61 -3.85 31.02
CA GLN A 478 -9.91 -2.57 30.91
C GLN A 478 -8.61 -2.68 31.73
N LEU A 479 -7.60 -3.39 31.19
CA LEU A 479 -6.26 -3.47 31.81
C LEU A 479 -5.49 -2.15 31.73
#